data_AF-A0A2P6W8A3-F1
#
_entry.id   AF-A0A2P6W8A3-F1
#
_cell.length_a   1.000
_cell.length_b   1.000
_cell.length_c   1.000
_cell.angle_alpha   90.00
_cell.angle_beta   90.00
_cell.angle_gamma   90.00
#
_symmetry.space_group_name_H-M   'P 1'
#
loop_
_entity.id
_entity.type
_entity.pdbx_description
1 polymer ?
#
loop_
_entity_poly.entity_id
_entity_poly.type
_entity_poly.pdbx_seq_one_letter_code
_entity_poly.pdbx_strand_id
1 'polypeptide(L)' 'MTEVKIGLETHVQLDTNTKLFCGCPNQDTDEPNSHVCPTCLGH' A
#
# COMPACT_ATOMS: atom_id res chain seq x y z
N MET A 1 33.56 -21.21 13.83
CA MET A 1 32.68 -21.13 12.64
C MET A 1 31.44 -20.35 13.04
N THR A 2 31.39 -19.05 12.76
CA THR A 2 30.16 -18.26 12.89
C THR A 2 29.55 -18.16 11.50
N GLU A 3 28.58 -19.02 11.23
CA GLU A 3 27.81 -18.96 9.99
C GLU A 3 26.80 -17.81 10.10
N VAL A 4 26.89 -16.82 9.22
CA VAL A 4 25.98 -15.67 9.21
C VAL A 4 24.71 -16.06 8.45
N LYS A 5 23.55 -15.89 9.08
CA LYS A 5 22.22 -16.08 8.47
C LYS A 5 21.55 -14.72 8.32
N ILE A 6 21.08 -14.39 7.12
CA ILE A 6 20.42 -13.12 6.81
C ILE A 6 19.06 -13.43 6.20
N GLY A 7 18.00 -12.77 6.71
CA GLY A 7 16.67 -12.77 6.15
C GLY A 7 16.26 -11.34 5.79
N LEU A 8 15.53 -11.20 4.69
CA LEU A 8 14.98 -9.92 4.26
C LEU A 8 13.47 -10.07 4.08
N GLU A 9 12.74 -9.07 4.53
CA GLU A 9 11.34 -8.86 4.19
C GLU A 9 11.25 -7.52 3.46
N THR A 10 10.65 -7.53 2.28
CA THR A 10 10.52 -6.33 1.45
C THR A 10 9.07 -6.17 1.03
N HIS A 11 8.57 -4.94 1.08
CA HIS A 11 7.26 -4.59 0.56
C HIS A 11 7.47 -3.76 -0.70
N VAL A 12 6.81 -4.15 -1.78
CA VAL A 12 6.84 -3.46 -3.07
C VAL A 12 5.42 -3.06 -3.41
N GLN A 13 5.19 -1.76 -3.57
CA GLN A 13 3.90 -1.23 -3.99
C GLN A 13 3.69 -1.53 -5.48
N LEU A 14 2.50 -2.00 -5.83
CA LEU A 14 2.13 -2.25 -7.22
C LEU A 14 1.78 -0.92 -7.93
N ASP A 15 2.22 -0.79 -9.18
CA ASP A 15 1.91 0.37 -10.04
C ASP A 15 0.51 0.20 -10.67
N THR A 16 -0.52 0.35 -9.83
CA THR A 16 -1.93 0.29 -10.25
C THR A 16 -2.56 1.67 -10.16
N ASN A 17 -3.51 1.97 -11.06
CA ASN A 17 -4.27 3.23 -11.02
C ASN A 17 -5.24 3.30 -9.83
N THR A 18 -5.72 2.15 -9.35
CA THR A 18 -6.68 2.05 -8.24
C THR A 18 -6.08 1.26 -7.08
N LYS A 19 -6.67 1.42 -5.89
CA LYS A 19 -6.36 0.58 -4.72
C LYS A 19 -6.73 -0.88 -4.97
N LEU A 20 -6.16 -1.79 -4.17
CA LEU A 20 -6.29 -3.23 -4.37
C LEU A 20 -7.74 -3.74 -4.22
N PHE A 21 -8.53 -3.14 -3.32
CA PHE A 21 -9.86 -3.62 -2.95
C PHE A 21 -10.99 -2.63 -3.23
N CYS A 22 -10.70 -1.49 -3.85
CA CYS A 22 -11.71 -0.50 -4.22
C CYS A 22 -11.26 0.37 -5.40
N GLY A 23 -12.18 1.14 -5.98
CA GLY A 23 -11.90 2.02 -7.12
C GLY A 23 -11.22 3.35 -6.78
N CYS A 24 -10.84 3.60 -5.52
CA CYS A 24 -10.13 4.83 -5.17
C CYS A 24 -8.77 4.90 -5.89
N PRO A 25 -8.29 6.10 -6.26
CA PRO A 25 -6.95 6.27 -6.81
C PRO A 25 -5.86 5.73 -5.88
N ASN A 26 -4.86 5.07 -6.45
CA ASN A 26 -3.61 4.70 -5.78
C ASN A 26 -2.53 5.72 -6.17
N GLN A 27 -2.77 6.98 -5.79
CA GLN A 27 -1.92 8.14 -6.08
C GLN A 27 -1.77 9.00 -4.83
N ASP A 28 -0.61 9.60 -4.68
CA ASP A 28 -0.31 10.54 -3.61
C ASP A 28 -1.10 11.86 -3.79
N THR A 29 -1.36 12.52 -2.68
CA THR A 29 -2.17 13.75 -2.60
C THR A 29 -1.83 14.51 -1.33
N ASP A 30 -1.80 15.84 -1.41
CA ASP A 30 -1.57 16.71 -0.25
C ASP A 30 -2.85 16.91 0.58
N GLU A 31 -4.03 16.58 0.02
CA GLU A 31 -5.32 16.75 0.68
C GLU A 31 -5.69 15.51 1.51
N PRO A 32 -5.86 15.63 2.84
CA PRO A 32 -6.15 14.50 3.70
C PRO A 32 -7.51 13.89 3.37
N ASN A 33 -7.56 12.55 3.32
CA ASN A 33 -8.77 11.78 3.05
C ASN A 33 -9.46 12.11 1.70
N SER A 34 -8.73 12.62 0.70
CA SER A 34 -9.28 12.91 -0.64
C SER A 34 -9.46 11.66 -1.51
N HIS A 35 -8.66 10.60 -1.30
CA HIS A 35 -8.74 9.33 -2.03
C HIS A 35 -9.35 8.21 -1.17
N VAL A 36 -10.56 8.40 -0.65
CA VAL A 36 -11.23 7.42 0.25
C VAL A 36 -12.62 7.03 -0.22
N CYS A 37 -13.10 5.88 0.25
CA CYS A 37 -14.46 5.38 0.09
C CYS A 37 -14.81 4.46 1.27
N PRO A 38 -16.07 4.03 1.42
CA PRO A 38 -16.46 3.17 2.53
C PRO A 38 -15.64 1.88 2.66
N THR A 39 -15.23 1.27 1.55
CA THR A 39 -14.42 0.04 1.56
C THR A 39 -13.03 0.24 2.18
N CYS A 40 -12.30 1.29 1.81
CA CYS A 40 -10.96 1.52 2.36
C CYS A 40 -10.98 2.23 3.72
N LEU A 41 -12.13 2.75 4.13
CA LEU A 41 -12.36 3.25 5.49
C LEU A 41 -12.88 2.16 6.45
N GLY A 42 -13.20 0.97 5.95
CA GLY A 42 -13.62 -0.16 6.78
C GLY A 42 -15.01 -0.02 7.40
N HIS A 43 -15.95 0.57 6.68
CA HIS A 43 -17.37 0.60 7.08
C HIS A 43 -18.06 -0.76 6.98
#